data_AF-A0A8H7U744-F1
#
_entry.id   AF-A0A8H7U744-F1
#
_cell.length_a   1.000
_cell.length_b   1.000
_cell.length_c   1.000
_cell.angle_alpha   90.00
_cell.angle_beta   90.00
_cell.angle_gamma   90.00
#
_symmetry.space_group_name_H-M   'P 1'
#
loop_
_entity.id
_entity.type
_entity.pdbx_description
1 polymer ?
#
loop_
_entity_poly.entity_id
_entity_poly.type
_entity_poly.pdbx_seq_one_letter_code
_entity_poly.pdbx_strand_id
1 'polypeptide(L)'
;MSQTPQPVHGNYHGYYMKRPFFQDPRLSVIPDSYFIGARVLDVGCNEGWVTCEIAQSKGAGKVVGVDIDDTLVRAAWKRRRYVWSMQEPQKTADGGRDAPAGPKKRKRTSESTDSSATIEPQLSRPDYFPASCEHTFGPLPIPPASHGNSKQQEMFPHNVTFRTADWVNQEILEDSEGYDIVLALSVSKWIHLNGGDEGLTRFFRRVHSVLRLGGRFILEPQEWESYAKARRMDPRLKENAHGLKLRPEHFESTLQDIGFGGVEHLGQTGEGGRCSRHPGRKRPPRLKSCQDFDDQSMYI
;
A
#
# COMPACT_ATOMS: atom_id res chain seq x y z
N MET A 1 -8.44 10.24 -33.25
CA MET A 1 -8.76 10.09 -31.81
C MET A 1 -7.81 9.04 -31.27
N SER A 2 -6.87 9.42 -30.39
CA SER A 2 -5.99 8.47 -29.71
C SER A 2 -6.85 7.58 -28.83
N GLN A 3 -7.02 6.31 -29.16
CA GLN A 3 -7.68 5.38 -28.25
C GLN A 3 -6.82 5.28 -26.99
N THR A 4 -7.37 5.62 -25.84
CA THR A 4 -6.71 5.39 -24.56
C THR A 4 -6.44 3.88 -24.45
N PRO A 5 -5.19 3.45 -24.18
CA PRO A 5 -4.88 2.03 -24.06
C PRO A 5 -5.80 1.38 -23.02
N GLN A 6 -6.36 0.21 -23.34
CA GLN A 6 -7.15 -0.52 -22.36
C GLN A 6 -6.26 -1.01 -21.22
N PRO A 7 -6.70 -0.93 -19.95
CA PRO A 7 -5.90 -1.33 -18.80
C PRO A 7 -5.89 -2.84 -18.61
N VAL A 8 -5.21 -3.56 -19.52
CA VAL A 8 -5.19 -5.03 -19.57
C VAL A 8 -4.43 -5.70 -18.43
N HIS A 9 -3.68 -4.92 -17.64
CA HIS A 9 -3.02 -5.35 -16.41
C HIS A 9 -3.70 -4.82 -15.14
N GLY A 10 -4.87 -4.18 -15.27
CA GLY A 10 -5.50 -3.50 -14.14
C GLY A 10 -4.85 -2.17 -13.76
N ASN A 11 -3.98 -1.65 -14.63
CA ASN A 11 -3.26 -0.38 -14.52
C ASN A 11 -4.20 0.83 -14.74
N TYR A 12 -5.26 0.92 -13.93
CA TYR A 12 -6.20 2.03 -13.96
C TYR A 12 -5.55 3.29 -13.39
N HIS A 13 -5.58 4.37 -14.16
CA HIS A 13 -5.20 5.70 -13.70
C HIS A 13 -6.29 6.27 -12.77
N GLY A 14 -5.88 6.95 -11.71
CA GLY A 14 -6.81 7.50 -10.71
C GLY A 14 -7.63 6.44 -9.97
N TYR A 15 -7.11 5.21 -9.85
CA TYR A 15 -7.76 4.12 -9.11
C TYR A 15 -8.15 4.55 -7.68
N TYR A 16 -7.29 5.35 -7.04
CA TYR A 16 -7.48 5.85 -5.69
C TYR A 16 -8.24 7.19 -5.62
N MET A 17 -8.35 7.95 -6.72
CA MET A 17 -9.07 9.24 -6.72
C MET A 17 -10.57 9.11 -6.45
N LYS A 18 -11.11 7.90 -6.62
CA LYS A 18 -12.52 7.58 -6.35
C LYS A 18 -12.78 7.20 -4.89
N ARG A 19 -11.74 7.09 -4.06
CA ARG A 19 -11.87 6.71 -2.65
C ARG A 19 -12.00 7.98 -1.79
N PRO A 20 -13.03 8.09 -0.94
CA PRO A 20 -13.33 9.31 -0.20
C PRO A 20 -12.48 9.50 1.08
N PHE A 21 -11.40 8.73 1.24
CA PHE A 21 -10.67 8.62 2.51
C PHE A 21 -9.20 9.05 2.35
N PHE A 22 -8.71 9.75 3.37
CA PHE A 22 -7.30 10.12 3.50
C PHE A 22 -6.39 8.90 3.74
N GLN A 23 -6.96 7.85 4.34
CA GLN A 23 -6.32 6.56 4.63
C GLN A 23 -7.03 5.46 3.85
N ASP A 24 -6.28 4.51 3.29
CA ASP A 24 -6.87 3.36 2.62
C ASP A 24 -7.53 2.44 3.66
N PRO A 25 -8.84 2.17 3.55
CA PRO A 25 -9.55 1.35 4.53
C PRO A 25 -8.98 -0.06 4.64
N ARG A 26 -8.30 -0.58 3.62
CA ARG A 26 -7.69 -1.92 3.66
C ARG A 26 -6.56 -2.00 4.67
N LEU A 27 -5.86 -0.90 4.93
CA LEU A 27 -4.83 -0.85 5.96
C LEU A 27 -5.41 -0.81 7.38
N SER A 28 -6.71 -0.54 7.56
CA SER A 28 -7.34 -0.49 8.89
C SER A 28 -7.58 -1.87 9.51
N VAL A 29 -7.61 -2.92 8.69
CA VAL A 29 -7.79 -4.29 9.16
C VAL A 29 -6.46 -5.04 9.33
N ILE A 30 -5.35 -4.44 8.90
CA ILE A 30 -3.99 -4.94 9.16
C ILE A 30 -3.50 -4.38 10.50
N PRO A 31 -3.03 -5.22 11.43
CA PRO A 31 -2.39 -4.72 12.65
C PRO A 31 -1.18 -3.83 12.33
N ASP A 32 -1.18 -2.60 12.86
CA ASP A 32 -0.06 -1.65 12.67
C ASP A 32 1.28 -2.22 13.16
N SER A 33 1.24 -3.09 14.19
CA SER A 33 2.41 -3.79 14.72
C SER A 33 3.13 -4.65 13.68
N TYR A 34 2.48 -5.05 12.60
CA TYR A 34 3.13 -5.79 11.52
C TYR A 34 4.11 -4.91 10.75
N PHE A 35 3.82 -3.61 10.63
CA PHE A 35 4.62 -2.70 9.82
C PHE A 35 5.77 -2.04 10.58
N ILE A 36 5.75 -2.00 11.92
CA ILE A 36 6.78 -1.31 12.71
C ILE A 36 8.17 -1.87 12.41
N GLY A 37 9.05 -1.04 11.85
CA GLY A 37 10.41 -1.39 11.44
C GLY A 37 10.51 -2.37 10.27
N ALA A 38 9.37 -2.80 9.70
CA ALA A 38 9.33 -3.85 8.70
C ALA A 38 9.87 -3.38 7.34
N ARG A 39 10.41 -4.34 6.59
CA ARG A 39 10.64 -4.24 5.15
C ARG A 39 9.43 -4.78 4.41
N VAL A 40 8.78 -3.91 3.66
CA VAL A 40 7.51 -4.17 2.99
C VAL A 40 7.71 -4.12 1.48
N LEU A 41 7.19 -5.11 0.76
CA LEU A 41 7.00 -5.08 -0.68
C LEU A 41 5.51 -4.90 -0.99
N ASP A 42 5.17 -4.01 -1.91
CA ASP A 42 3.80 -3.78 -2.40
C ASP A 42 3.74 -4.06 -3.91
N VAL A 43 3.21 -5.24 -4.28
CA VAL A 43 3.13 -5.70 -5.66
C VAL A 43 1.84 -5.21 -6.32
N GLY A 44 1.98 -4.49 -7.43
CA GLY A 44 0.87 -3.78 -8.07
C GLY A 44 0.58 -2.45 -7.37
N CYS A 45 1.63 -1.69 -7.02
CA CYS A 45 1.51 -0.49 -6.20
C CYS A 45 0.72 0.66 -6.87
N ASN A 46 0.47 0.57 -8.19
CA ASN A 46 -0.23 1.59 -8.98
C ASN A 46 0.42 2.97 -8.75
N GLU A 47 -0.37 4.01 -8.43
CA GLU A 47 0.10 5.37 -8.16
C GLU A 47 0.69 5.54 -6.73
N GLY A 48 0.96 4.44 -6.01
CA GLY A 48 1.71 4.44 -4.75
C GLY A 48 0.97 5.00 -3.54
N TRP A 49 -0.37 5.03 -3.55
CA TRP A 49 -1.17 5.57 -2.44
C TRP A 49 -0.99 4.75 -1.16
N VAL A 50 -1.28 3.44 -1.23
CA VAL A 50 -1.09 2.50 -0.11
C VAL A 50 0.38 2.45 0.30
N THR A 51 1.28 2.34 -0.67
CA THR A 51 2.73 2.28 -0.45
C THR A 51 3.24 3.50 0.33
N CYS A 52 2.82 4.71 -0.05
CA CYS A 52 3.21 5.93 0.66
C CYS A 52 2.60 6.01 2.06
N GLU A 53 1.35 5.57 2.25
CA GLU A 53 0.70 5.57 3.57
C GLU A 53 1.44 4.65 4.55
N ILE A 54 1.81 3.45 4.11
CA ILE A 54 2.61 2.51 4.92
C ILE A 54 3.94 3.15 5.31
N ALA A 55 4.65 3.72 4.33
CA ALA A 55 5.95 4.33 4.56
C ALA A 55 5.90 5.56 5.48
N GLN A 56 4.84 6.38 5.37
CA GLN A 56 4.70 7.61 6.13
C GLN A 56 4.18 7.38 7.55
N SER A 57 3.21 6.48 7.72
CA SER A 57 2.34 6.46 8.90
C SER A 57 2.19 5.11 9.60
N LYS A 58 2.71 4.02 9.03
CA LYS A 58 2.64 2.68 9.65
C LYS A 58 3.96 2.26 10.30
N GLY A 59 4.97 3.14 10.31
CA GLY A 59 6.26 2.89 10.96
C GLY A 59 7.17 1.90 10.23
N ALA A 60 6.92 1.62 8.94
CA ALA A 60 7.77 0.76 8.14
C ALA A 60 9.18 1.34 7.96
N GLY A 61 10.20 0.49 8.12
CA GLY A 61 11.61 0.87 7.95
C GLY A 61 12.01 0.96 6.48
N LYS A 62 11.41 0.15 5.60
CA LYS A 62 11.60 0.23 4.15
C LYS A 62 10.34 -0.27 3.43
N VAL A 63 9.92 0.43 2.38
CA VAL A 63 8.77 0.07 1.56
C VAL A 63 9.17 0.14 0.08
N VAL A 64 8.95 -0.95 -0.64
CA VAL A 64 9.21 -1.06 -2.07
C VAL A 64 7.88 -1.22 -2.78
N GLY A 65 7.50 -0.26 -3.61
CA GLY A 65 6.35 -0.41 -4.51
C GLY A 65 6.81 -0.87 -5.88
N VAL A 66 6.14 -1.87 -6.45
CA VAL A 66 6.41 -2.34 -7.82
C VAL A 66 5.13 -2.32 -8.63
N ASP A 67 5.19 -1.77 -9.83
CA ASP A 67 4.11 -1.85 -10.81
C ASP A 67 4.69 -2.12 -12.20
N ILE A 68 3.89 -2.74 -13.07
CA ILE A 68 4.29 -3.06 -14.44
C ILE A 68 4.22 -1.82 -15.35
N ASP A 69 3.43 -0.81 -14.99
CA ASP A 69 3.23 0.41 -15.78
C ASP A 69 4.15 1.55 -15.31
N ASP A 70 5.12 1.92 -16.15
CA ASP A 70 6.06 3.00 -15.88
C ASP A 70 5.38 4.35 -15.63
N THR A 71 4.23 4.60 -16.25
CA THR A 71 3.47 5.84 -16.07
C THR A 71 2.91 5.93 -14.65
N LEU A 72 2.40 4.81 -14.14
CA LEU A 72 1.90 4.72 -12.76
C LEU A 72 3.05 4.81 -11.75
N VAL A 73 4.19 4.18 -12.01
CA VAL A 73 5.39 4.31 -11.17
C VAL A 73 5.91 5.74 -11.12
N ARG A 74 5.92 6.47 -12.26
CA ARG A 74 6.23 7.90 -12.27
C ARG A 74 5.20 8.71 -11.46
N ALA A 75 3.93 8.34 -11.49
CA ALA A 75 2.90 8.96 -10.65
C ALA A 75 3.12 8.65 -9.16
N ALA A 76 3.56 7.44 -8.81
CA ALA A 76 3.94 7.08 -7.45
C ALA A 76 5.12 7.90 -6.91
N TRP A 77 6.15 8.13 -7.73
CA TRP A 77 7.24 9.05 -7.38
C TRP A 77 6.77 10.50 -7.17
N LYS A 78 5.76 10.96 -7.92
CA LYS A 78 5.11 12.27 -7.69
C LYS A 78 4.30 12.26 -6.40
N ARG A 79 3.55 11.19 -6.13
CA ARG A 79 2.77 11.00 -4.90
C ARG A 79 3.66 11.07 -3.66
N ARG A 80 4.83 10.43 -3.66
CA ARG A 80 5.82 10.55 -2.59
C ARG A 80 6.18 12.00 -2.29
N ARG A 81 6.47 12.79 -3.33
CA ARG A 81 6.81 14.22 -3.18
C ARG A 81 5.61 15.05 -2.68
N TYR A 82 4.42 14.76 -3.17
CA TYR A 82 3.18 15.39 -2.71
C TYR A 82 2.94 15.14 -1.22
N VAL A 83 2.98 13.87 -0.81
CA VAL A 83 2.78 13.44 0.59
C VAL A 83 3.85 14.03 1.52
N TRP A 84 5.10 14.11 1.07
CA TRP A 84 6.18 14.82 1.77
C TRP A 84 5.89 16.30 1.96
N SER A 85 5.37 16.95 0.92
CA SER A 85 5.08 18.40 0.93
C SER A 85 3.93 18.77 1.86
N MET A 86 3.07 17.82 2.19
CA MET A 86 1.95 18.00 3.10
C MET A 86 2.28 17.63 4.55
N GLN A 87 3.42 16.99 4.82
CA GLN A 87 3.76 16.49 6.16
C GLN A 87 4.21 17.61 7.10
N GLU A 88 3.97 17.42 8.40
CA GLU A 88 4.54 18.28 9.44
C GLU A 88 6.08 18.27 9.38
N PRO A 89 6.75 19.44 9.41
CA PRO A 89 8.20 19.51 9.49
C PRO A 89 8.72 18.73 10.70
N GLN A 90 9.78 17.96 10.50
CA GLN A 90 10.45 17.30 11.62
C GLN A 90 10.94 18.36 12.61
N LYS A 91 10.62 18.18 13.90
CA LYS A 91 11.17 19.03 14.97
C LYS A 91 12.68 18.79 15.02
N THR A 92 13.45 19.74 14.51
CA THR A 92 14.89 19.75 14.70
C THR A 92 15.17 19.83 16.20
N ALA A 93 16.08 19.01 16.71
CA ALA A 93 16.54 19.07 18.09
C ALA A 93 17.12 20.46 18.45
N ASP A 94 17.50 21.26 17.43
CA ASP A 94 17.73 22.70 17.56
C ASP A 94 16.40 23.45 17.65
N GLY A 95 15.81 23.43 18.83
CA GLY A 95 14.77 24.37 19.22
C GLY A 95 15.34 25.78 19.31
N GLY A 96 15.10 26.58 18.28
CA GLY A 96 15.10 28.04 18.38
C GLY A 96 16.09 28.75 17.46
N ARG A 97 15.56 29.36 16.40
CA ARG A 97 16.01 30.69 15.97
C ARG A 97 14.99 31.49 15.16
N ASP A 98 13.99 30.89 14.53
CA ASP A 98 13.11 31.63 13.60
C ASP A 98 11.59 31.48 13.81
N ALA A 99 11.10 31.44 15.05
CA ALA A 99 9.65 31.58 15.32
C ALA A 99 9.34 33.01 15.79
N PRO A 100 8.41 33.76 15.15
CA PRO A 100 7.98 35.05 15.65
C PRO A 100 7.29 34.90 17.00
N ALA A 101 7.74 35.68 17.98
CA ALA A 101 7.32 35.58 19.38
C ALA A 101 5.83 35.93 19.57
N GLY A 102 4.97 34.93 19.69
CA GLY A 102 3.63 35.08 20.26
C GLY A 102 3.66 35.14 21.80
N PRO A 103 2.70 35.81 22.46
CA PRO A 103 2.77 36.10 23.89
C PRO A 103 2.57 34.83 24.74
N LYS A 104 3.59 34.48 25.54
CA LYS A 104 3.59 33.32 26.45
C LYS A 104 2.78 33.62 27.72
N LYS A 105 1.61 32.96 27.90
CA LYS A 105 0.96 32.83 29.22
C LYS A 105 1.60 31.69 30.01
N ARG A 106 2.26 32.03 31.12
CA ARG A 106 2.84 31.07 32.07
C ARG A 106 1.71 30.37 32.85
N LYS A 107 1.59 29.04 32.75
CA LYS A 107 0.96 28.23 33.79
C LYS A 107 1.97 27.21 34.28
N ARG A 108 2.20 27.22 35.59
CA ARG A 108 3.24 26.52 36.33
C ARG A 108 2.53 25.48 37.19
N THR A 109 2.81 24.20 36.97
CA THR A 109 2.68 23.15 38.00
C THR A 109 3.61 22.00 37.66
N SER A 110 4.46 21.70 38.63
CA SER A 110 5.37 20.57 38.76
C SER A 110 4.62 19.27 39.00
N GLU A 111 5.08 18.17 38.42
CA GLU A 111 5.45 16.97 39.19
C GLU A 111 6.21 16.00 38.29
N SER A 112 7.32 15.52 38.83
CA SER A 112 8.25 14.55 38.28
C SER A 112 7.71 13.15 38.48
N THR A 113 7.53 12.41 37.40
CA THR A 113 7.49 10.94 37.43
C THR A 113 8.44 10.41 36.37
N ASP A 114 9.41 9.66 36.88
CA ASP A 114 10.35 8.84 36.14
C ASP A 114 9.57 7.71 35.46
N SER A 115 9.47 7.76 34.14
CA SER A 115 8.96 6.67 33.33
C SER A 115 9.91 6.46 32.18
N SER A 116 10.55 5.28 32.21
CA SER A 116 11.15 4.59 31.07
C SER A 116 10.15 4.57 29.91
N ALA A 117 10.10 5.66 29.15
CA ALA A 117 9.28 5.81 27.97
C ALA A 117 9.97 5.01 26.87
N THR A 118 9.38 3.87 26.51
CA THR A 118 9.52 3.28 25.18
C THR A 118 9.38 4.43 24.17
N ILE A 119 10.47 4.73 23.46
CA ILE A 119 10.50 5.76 22.43
C ILE A 119 9.75 5.19 21.23
N GLU A 120 8.43 5.25 21.28
CA GLU A 120 7.57 5.11 20.10
C GLU A 120 8.04 6.16 19.08
N PRO A 121 8.43 5.78 17.85
CA PRO A 121 8.81 6.75 16.84
C PRO A 121 7.63 7.72 16.63
N GLN A 122 7.85 8.99 16.93
CA GLN A 122 6.87 10.06 16.70
C GLN A 122 6.67 10.19 15.18
N LEU A 123 5.69 9.46 14.65
CA LEU A 123 5.26 9.55 13.26
C LEU A 123 4.79 10.98 13.01
N SER A 124 5.32 11.60 11.96
CA SER A 124 4.97 12.98 11.63
C SER A 124 3.52 13.06 11.17
N ARG A 125 2.82 14.12 11.56
CA ARG A 125 1.41 14.29 11.19
C ARG A 125 1.29 14.51 9.66
N PRO A 126 0.51 13.68 8.94
CA PRO A 126 0.16 13.96 7.54
C PRO A 126 -0.76 15.19 7.45
N ASP A 127 -0.90 15.76 6.26
CA ASP A 127 -1.82 16.86 5.96
C ASP A 127 -1.67 18.11 6.86
N TYR A 128 -0.45 18.40 7.30
CA TYR A 128 -0.11 19.58 8.06
C TYR A 128 -0.23 20.87 7.23
N PHE A 129 0.33 20.87 6.02
CA PHE A 129 0.19 22.00 5.10
C PHE A 129 -1.09 21.86 4.27
N PRO A 130 -1.86 22.95 4.08
CA PRO A 130 -2.99 22.95 3.17
C PRO A 130 -2.56 22.56 1.75
N ALA A 131 -3.42 21.82 1.03
CA ALA A 131 -3.14 21.42 -0.35
C ALA A 131 -2.87 22.63 -1.27
N SER A 132 -3.39 23.82 -0.94
CA SER A 132 -3.11 25.06 -1.68
C SER A 132 -1.65 25.49 -1.64
N CYS A 133 -0.87 25.07 -0.64
CA CYS A 133 0.56 25.38 -0.55
C CYS A 133 1.33 24.78 -1.73
N GLU A 134 1.14 23.50 -2.03
CA GLU A 134 1.79 22.87 -3.19
C GLU A 134 1.34 23.49 -4.51
N HIS A 135 0.05 23.84 -4.64
CA HIS A 135 -0.45 24.52 -5.84
C HIS A 135 0.20 25.89 -6.05
N THR A 136 0.52 26.60 -4.96
CA THR A 136 1.07 27.96 -5.02
C THR A 136 2.59 27.94 -5.18
N PHE A 137 3.28 27.05 -4.47
CA PHE A 137 4.74 27.06 -4.31
C PHE A 137 5.44 25.87 -4.99
N GLY A 138 4.68 24.91 -5.50
CA GLY A 138 5.20 23.61 -5.93
C GLY A 138 5.50 22.68 -4.74
N PRO A 139 5.93 21.43 -5.02
CA PRO A 139 6.27 20.47 -3.98
C PRO A 139 7.56 20.87 -3.27
N LEU A 140 7.64 20.59 -1.97
CA LEU A 140 8.84 20.78 -1.18
C LEU A 140 9.98 19.91 -1.74
N PRO A 141 11.23 20.43 -1.78
CA PRO A 141 12.39 19.62 -2.11
C PRO A 141 12.55 18.52 -1.05
N ILE A 142 12.95 17.33 -1.50
CA ILE A 142 13.37 16.25 -0.60
C ILE A 142 14.87 16.45 -0.34
N PRO A 143 15.29 16.74 0.91
CA PRO A 143 16.71 16.86 1.25
C PRO A 143 17.44 15.54 0.95
N PRO A 144 18.72 15.55 0.55
CA PRO A 144 19.48 14.32 0.45
C PRO A 144 19.56 13.63 1.83
N ALA A 145 19.43 12.31 1.87
CA ALA A 145 19.65 11.55 3.10
C ALA A 145 21.13 11.68 3.50
N SER A 146 21.40 12.02 4.76
CA SER A 146 22.77 12.18 5.25
C SER A 146 23.48 10.82 5.21
N HIS A 147 24.62 10.75 4.52
CA HIS A 147 25.46 9.56 4.52
C HIS A 147 25.90 9.25 5.96
N GLY A 148 25.46 8.12 6.52
CA GLY A 148 25.79 7.68 7.89
C GLY A 148 24.66 7.78 8.92
N ASN A 149 23.50 8.38 8.61
CA ASN A 149 22.34 8.39 9.50
C ASN A 149 21.31 7.34 9.05
N SER A 150 21.48 6.09 9.50
CA SER A 150 20.58 4.97 9.16
C SER A 150 19.13 5.27 9.53
N LYS A 151 18.89 5.93 10.68
CA LYS A 151 17.55 6.33 11.11
C LYS A 151 16.86 7.27 10.13
N GLN A 152 17.58 8.18 9.49
CA GLN A 152 16.99 9.08 8.49
C GLN A 152 16.57 8.33 7.22
N GLN A 153 17.32 7.30 6.83
CA GLN A 153 17.00 6.48 5.67
C GLN A 153 15.78 5.58 5.90
N GLU A 154 15.52 5.22 7.16
CA GLU A 154 14.35 4.45 7.60
C GLU A 154 13.11 5.31 7.84
N MET A 155 13.17 6.60 7.55
CA MET A 155 12.04 7.52 7.67
C MET A 155 11.55 8.01 6.31
N PHE A 156 10.25 8.30 6.23
CA PHE A 156 9.66 8.94 5.06
C PHE A 156 10.29 10.33 4.84
N PRO A 157 10.67 10.70 3.59
CA PRO A 157 10.35 10.05 2.31
C PRO A 157 11.48 9.15 1.77
N HIS A 158 12.47 8.82 2.59
CA HIS A 158 13.65 8.04 2.19
C HIS A 158 13.44 6.54 2.26
N ASN A 159 12.56 6.09 3.15
CA ASN A 159 12.22 4.69 3.33
C ASN A 159 11.35 4.10 2.21
N VAL A 160 10.91 4.88 1.22
CA VAL A 160 10.08 4.39 0.11
C VAL A 160 10.76 4.52 -1.24
N THR A 161 10.71 3.45 -2.03
CA THR A 161 11.19 3.39 -3.41
C THR A 161 10.15 2.75 -4.33
N PHE A 162 10.19 3.10 -5.61
CA PHE A 162 9.31 2.52 -6.63
C PHE A 162 10.08 1.97 -7.81
N ARG A 163 9.65 0.82 -8.32
CA ARG A 163 10.24 0.13 -9.48
C ARG A 163 9.18 -0.16 -10.53
N THR A 164 9.53 0.09 -11.79
CA THR A 164 8.79 -0.44 -12.94
C THR A 164 9.31 -1.84 -13.23
N ALA A 165 8.50 -2.87 -13.03
CA ALA A 165 8.86 -4.24 -13.35
C ALA A 165 7.64 -5.14 -13.52
N ASP A 166 7.74 -6.11 -14.43
CA ASP A 166 6.92 -7.31 -14.35
C ASP A 166 7.46 -8.20 -13.22
N TRP A 167 7.07 -7.89 -11.97
CA TRP A 167 7.63 -8.54 -10.78
C TRP A 167 7.34 -10.05 -10.71
N VAL A 168 6.45 -10.61 -11.54
CA VAL A 168 6.31 -12.06 -11.60
C VAL A 168 7.51 -12.69 -12.34
N ASN A 169 8.07 -11.98 -13.31
CA ASN A 169 9.05 -12.51 -14.26
C ASN A 169 10.43 -11.82 -14.23
N GLN A 170 10.57 -10.71 -13.49
CA GLN A 170 11.81 -9.91 -13.44
C GLN A 170 12.25 -9.66 -12.01
N GLU A 171 13.51 -9.91 -11.68
CA GLU A 171 14.11 -9.60 -10.37
C GLU A 171 14.37 -8.09 -10.21
N ILE A 172 14.22 -7.59 -8.99
CA ILE A 172 14.65 -6.25 -8.61
C ILE A 172 15.72 -6.34 -7.52
N LEU A 173 16.59 -5.34 -7.44
CA LEU A 173 17.74 -5.33 -6.54
C LEU A 173 17.35 -5.59 -5.07
N GLU A 174 16.24 -4.99 -4.66
CA GLU A 174 15.74 -5.03 -3.30
C GLU A 174 15.31 -6.43 -2.83
N ASP A 175 15.01 -7.34 -3.76
CA ASP A 175 14.57 -8.71 -3.44
C ASP A 175 15.67 -9.52 -2.70
N SER A 176 16.94 -9.21 -2.98
CA SER A 176 18.10 -9.89 -2.39
C SER A 176 18.22 -9.73 -0.86
N GLU A 177 17.63 -8.68 -0.31
CA GLU A 177 17.64 -8.39 1.14
C GLU A 177 16.46 -9.04 1.89
N GLY A 178 15.50 -9.59 1.14
CA GLY A 178 14.24 -10.14 1.64
C GLY A 178 13.28 -9.12 2.25
N TYR A 179 12.08 -9.59 2.57
CA TYR A 179 10.99 -8.80 3.13
C TYR A 179 10.37 -9.46 4.36
N ASP A 180 9.87 -8.63 5.27
CA ASP A 180 9.09 -9.08 6.42
C ASP A 180 7.59 -9.14 6.05
N ILE A 181 7.16 -8.31 5.08
CA ILE A 181 5.81 -8.29 4.54
C ILE A 181 5.87 -8.20 3.02
N VAL A 182 5.07 -9.01 2.33
CA VAL A 182 4.71 -8.80 0.92
C VAL A 182 3.21 -8.55 0.85
N LEU A 183 2.80 -7.46 0.20
CA LEU A 183 1.42 -7.10 -0.08
C LEU A 183 1.09 -7.40 -1.54
N ALA A 184 -0.09 -7.97 -1.76
CA ALA A 184 -0.67 -8.18 -3.07
C ALA A 184 -2.15 -7.81 -3.02
N LEU A 185 -2.42 -6.50 -3.02
CA LEU A 185 -3.76 -5.98 -2.85
C LEU A 185 -4.44 -5.80 -4.21
N SER A 186 -5.51 -6.55 -4.49
CA SER A 186 -6.26 -6.43 -5.73
C SER A 186 -5.41 -6.66 -7.01
N VAL A 187 -4.37 -7.51 -6.95
CA VAL A 187 -3.47 -7.76 -8.10
C VAL A 187 -3.53 -9.20 -8.63
N SER A 188 -3.94 -10.17 -7.82
CA SER A 188 -3.87 -11.60 -8.16
C SER A 188 -4.68 -11.96 -9.40
N LYS A 189 -5.88 -11.39 -9.58
CA LYS A 189 -6.68 -11.56 -10.80
C LYS A 189 -5.92 -11.15 -12.06
N TRP A 190 -5.21 -10.03 -12.03
CA TRP A 190 -4.52 -9.49 -13.20
C TRP A 190 -3.29 -10.32 -13.56
N ILE A 191 -2.56 -10.79 -12.55
CA ILE A 191 -1.50 -11.78 -12.71
C ILE A 191 -2.06 -13.06 -13.33
N HIS A 192 -3.17 -13.55 -12.80
CA HIS A 192 -3.81 -14.79 -13.23
C HIS A 192 -4.32 -14.73 -14.67
N LEU A 193 -5.02 -13.65 -15.06
CA LEU A 193 -5.52 -13.47 -16.43
C LEU A 193 -4.39 -13.26 -17.47
N ASN A 194 -3.26 -12.68 -17.06
CA ASN A 194 -2.14 -12.43 -17.98
C ASN A 194 -1.18 -13.61 -18.08
N GLY A 195 -0.93 -14.33 -16.99
CA GLY A 195 0.06 -15.40 -16.89
C GLY A 195 -0.50 -16.81 -16.73
N GLY A 196 -1.82 -16.97 -16.63
CA GLY A 196 -2.46 -18.26 -16.38
C GLY A 196 -2.21 -18.79 -14.95
N ASP A 197 -2.67 -20.02 -14.70
CA ASP A 197 -2.43 -20.73 -13.44
C ASP A 197 -0.93 -20.81 -13.11
N GLU A 198 -0.07 -21.02 -14.12
CA GLU A 198 1.38 -21.06 -13.98
C GLU A 198 1.97 -19.71 -13.56
N GLY A 199 1.49 -18.61 -14.14
CA GLY A 199 1.92 -17.26 -13.76
C GLY A 199 1.54 -16.92 -12.32
N LEU A 200 0.33 -17.28 -11.90
CA LEU A 200 -0.13 -17.07 -10.54
C LEU A 200 0.62 -17.95 -9.53
N THR A 201 0.86 -19.22 -9.87
CA THR A 201 1.63 -20.12 -9.01
C THR A 201 3.09 -19.68 -8.92
N ARG A 202 3.70 -19.20 -10.02
CA ARG A 202 5.04 -18.59 -10.02
C ARG A 202 5.09 -17.38 -9.11
N PHE A 203 4.08 -16.52 -9.17
CA PHE A 203 3.96 -15.38 -8.27
C PHE A 203 3.95 -15.82 -6.80
N PHE A 204 3.08 -16.76 -6.41
CA PHE A 204 3.03 -17.26 -5.03
C PHE A 204 4.36 -17.88 -4.56
N ARG A 205 5.01 -18.70 -5.41
CA ARG A 205 6.34 -19.26 -5.09
C ARG A 205 7.40 -18.18 -4.91
N ARG A 206 7.34 -17.13 -5.74
CA ARG A 206 8.27 -16.01 -5.64
C ARG A 206 8.05 -15.22 -4.35
N VAL A 207 6.79 -14.92 -4.00
CA VAL A 207 6.47 -14.30 -2.70
C VAL A 207 7.08 -15.10 -1.55
N HIS A 208 6.90 -16.43 -1.54
CA HIS A 208 7.48 -17.30 -0.52
C HIS A 208 9.02 -17.18 -0.47
N SER A 209 9.68 -17.14 -1.63
CA SER A 209 11.15 -17.08 -1.71
C SER A 209 11.77 -15.77 -1.22
N VAL A 210 11.05 -14.64 -1.33
CA VAL A 210 11.57 -13.33 -0.90
C VAL A 210 11.18 -12.98 0.53
N LEU A 211 10.26 -13.74 1.14
CA LEU A 211 9.91 -13.57 2.54
C LEU A 211 11.00 -14.14 3.44
N ARG A 212 11.33 -13.39 4.48
CA ARG A 212 12.17 -13.86 5.58
C ARG A 212 11.39 -14.87 6.42
N LEU A 213 12.10 -15.68 7.20
CA LEU A 213 11.48 -16.57 8.16
C LEU A 213 10.60 -15.75 9.14
N GLY A 214 9.33 -16.14 9.26
CA GLY A 214 8.33 -15.41 10.05
C GLY A 214 7.72 -14.20 9.35
N GLY A 215 8.08 -13.95 8.09
CA GLY A 215 7.46 -12.95 7.23
C GLY A 215 6.01 -13.32 6.86
N ARG A 216 5.26 -12.32 6.39
CA ARG A 216 3.82 -12.43 6.12
C ARG A 216 3.50 -12.10 4.67
N PHE A 217 2.62 -12.89 4.06
CA PHE A 217 2.05 -12.56 2.75
C PHE A 217 0.62 -12.06 2.92
N ILE A 218 0.41 -10.76 2.73
CA ILE A 218 -0.92 -10.17 2.82
C ILE A 218 -1.55 -10.12 1.42
N LEU A 219 -2.56 -10.95 1.20
CA LEU A 219 -3.24 -11.12 -0.07
C LEU A 219 -4.69 -10.61 0.01
N GLU A 220 -5.09 -9.76 -0.94
CA GLU A 220 -6.50 -9.43 -1.21
C GLU A 220 -6.85 -10.00 -2.60
N PRO A 221 -7.36 -11.24 -2.68
CA PRO A 221 -7.79 -11.82 -3.93
C PRO A 221 -9.14 -11.26 -4.35
N GLN A 222 -9.32 -11.09 -5.65
CA GLN A 222 -10.64 -10.73 -6.18
C GLN A 222 -11.45 -11.97 -6.53
N GLU A 223 -12.75 -11.89 -6.23
CA GLU A 223 -13.74 -12.92 -6.52
C GLU A 223 -13.78 -13.30 -8.01
N TRP A 224 -14.12 -14.55 -8.27
CA TRP A 224 -14.12 -15.14 -9.61
C TRP A 224 -15.07 -14.42 -10.57
N GLU A 225 -16.21 -13.94 -10.09
CA GLU A 225 -17.20 -13.17 -10.84
C GLU A 225 -16.57 -11.93 -11.50
N SER A 226 -15.62 -11.29 -10.82
CA SER A 226 -14.94 -10.09 -11.30
C SER A 226 -14.04 -10.34 -12.53
N TYR A 227 -13.68 -11.60 -12.81
CA TYR A 227 -12.91 -12.00 -14.00
C TYR A 227 -13.76 -11.85 -15.27
N ALA A 228 -15.08 -11.99 -15.18
CA ALA A 228 -15.98 -11.97 -16.34
C ALA A 228 -15.99 -10.63 -17.07
N LYS A 229 -15.79 -9.52 -16.33
CA LYS A 229 -15.69 -8.18 -16.92
C LYS A 229 -14.31 -7.98 -17.54
N ALA A 230 -13.25 -8.33 -16.82
CA ALA A 230 -11.86 -8.17 -17.26
C ALA A 230 -11.57 -8.93 -18.57
N ARG A 231 -12.02 -10.19 -18.68
CA ARG A 231 -11.80 -11.01 -19.89
C ARG A 231 -12.50 -10.47 -21.14
N ARG A 232 -13.49 -9.58 -21.01
CA ARG A 232 -14.18 -8.97 -22.16
C ARG A 232 -13.48 -7.71 -22.68
N MET A 233 -12.52 -7.18 -21.94
CA MET A 233 -11.79 -5.97 -22.31
C MET A 233 -10.83 -6.25 -23.47
N ASP A 234 -10.18 -7.42 -23.45
CA ASP A 234 -9.12 -7.73 -24.41
C ASP A 234 -9.18 -9.20 -24.87
N PRO A 235 -9.02 -9.48 -26.19
CA PRO A 235 -9.05 -10.85 -26.72
C PRO A 235 -8.05 -11.82 -26.09
N ARG A 236 -6.83 -11.36 -25.75
CA ARG A 236 -5.81 -12.19 -25.10
C ARG A 236 -6.24 -12.60 -23.70
N LEU A 237 -6.81 -11.66 -22.93
CA LEU A 237 -7.36 -11.98 -21.60
C LEU A 237 -8.53 -12.97 -21.70
N LYS A 238 -9.35 -12.85 -22.76
CA LYS A 238 -10.44 -13.81 -23.04
C LYS A 238 -9.90 -15.21 -23.28
N GLU A 239 -8.90 -15.33 -24.15
CA GLU A 239 -8.27 -16.61 -24.51
C GLU A 239 -7.63 -17.26 -23.29
N ASN A 240 -6.81 -16.52 -22.54
CA ASN A 240 -6.18 -17.01 -21.31
C ASN A 240 -7.23 -17.48 -20.28
N ALA A 241 -8.33 -16.74 -20.13
CA ALA A 241 -9.39 -17.09 -19.18
C ALA A 241 -10.02 -18.48 -19.45
N HIS A 242 -9.99 -18.98 -20.68
CA HIS A 242 -10.49 -20.32 -21.01
C HIS A 242 -9.63 -21.44 -20.42
N GLY A 243 -8.33 -21.20 -20.21
CA GLY A 243 -7.39 -22.18 -19.67
C GLY A 243 -7.32 -22.23 -18.15
N LEU A 244 -7.94 -21.28 -17.44
CA LEU A 244 -7.80 -21.14 -15.99
C LEU A 244 -8.56 -22.24 -15.23
N LYS A 245 -7.82 -23.03 -14.45
CA LYS A 245 -8.37 -24.10 -13.61
C LYS A 245 -8.28 -23.72 -12.13
N LEU A 246 -7.19 -23.08 -11.73
CA LEU A 246 -7.04 -22.57 -10.37
C LEU A 246 -8.13 -21.52 -10.11
N ARG A 247 -8.73 -21.55 -8.92
CA ARG A 247 -9.76 -20.59 -8.51
C ARG A 247 -9.38 -19.93 -7.19
N PRO A 248 -9.87 -18.70 -6.91
CA PRO A 248 -9.59 -18.00 -5.65
C PRO A 248 -9.83 -18.84 -4.39
N GLU A 249 -10.86 -19.70 -4.38
CA GLU A 249 -11.19 -20.55 -3.23
C GLU A 249 -10.12 -21.62 -2.95
N HIS A 250 -9.23 -21.88 -3.90
CA HIS A 250 -8.11 -22.81 -3.78
C HIS A 250 -6.77 -22.12 -3.58
N PHE A 251 -6.73 -20.79 -3.43
CA PHE A 251 -5.47 -20.06 -3.22
C PHE A 251 -4.83 -20.44 -1.88
N GLU A 252 -5.62 -20.57 -0.82
CA GLU A 252 -5.12 -20.96 0.50
C GLU A 252 -4.41 -22.31 0.49
N SER A 253 -5.05 -23.34 -0.07
CA SER A 253 -4.42 -24.67 -0.19
C SER A 253 -3.17 -24.62 -1.07
N THR A 254 -3.20 -23.84 -2.15
CA THR A 254 -2.04 -23.67 -3.04
C THR A 254 -0.86 -23.00 -2.30
N LEU A 255 -1.14 -22.01 -1.46
CA LEU A 255 -0.12 -21.35 -0.63
C LEU A 255 0.45 -22.33 0.41
N GLN A 256 -0.40 -23.12 1.06
CA GLN A 256 0.06 -24.16 2.00
C GLN A 256 0.95 -25.20 1.31
N ASP A 257 0.57 -25.66 0.11
CA ASP A 257 1.37 -26.60 -0.69
C ASP A 257 2.74 -26.03 -1.08
N ILE A 258 2.86 -24.71 -1.20
CA ILE A 258 4.14 -24.02 -1.48
C ILE A 258 5.04 -23.95 -0.24
N GLY A 259 4.45 -24.01 0.97
CA GLY A 259 5.19 -23.96 2.23
C GLY A 259 4.79 -22.82 3.17
N PHE A 260 3.74 -22.05 2.85
CA PHE A 260 3.19 -21.08 3.79
C PHE A 260 2.57 -21.76 5.01
N GLY A 261 2.56 -21.05 6.13
CA GLY A 261 1.95 -21.51 7.38
C GLY A 261 0.42 -21.44 7.38
N GLY A 262 -0.16 -21.41 8.58
CA GLY A 262 -1.61 -21.24 8.74
C GLY A 262 -2.09 -19.88 8.25
N VAL A 263 -3.29 -19.86 7.69
CA VAL A 263 -3.93 -18.65 7.14
C VAL A 263 -4.70 -17.91 8.22
N GLU A 264 -4.56 -16.58 8.28
CA GLU A 264 -5.38 -15.70 9.11
C GLU A 264 -6.23 -14.77 8.24
N HIS A 265 -7.55 -14.72 8.48
CA HIS A 265 -8.44 -13.76 7.81
C HIS A 265 -8.54 -12.47 8.63
N LEU A 266 -8.01 -11.37 8.08
CA LEU A 266 -7.97 -10.08 8.77
C LEU A 266 -9.28 -9.28 8.71
N GLY A 267 -10.17 -9.64 7.80
CA GLY A 267 -11.51 -9.03 7.67
C GLY A 267 -11.82 -8.54 6.26
N GLN A 268 -12.95 -7.83 6.16
CA GLN A 268 -13.47 -7.25 4.92
C GLN A 268 -13.61 -5.73 5.07
N THR A 269 -13.19 -5.00 4.05
CA THR A 269 -13.51 -3.57 3.94
C THR A 269 -14.81 -3.41 3.17
N GLY A 270 -15.92 -3.11 3.87
CA GLY A 270 -17.22 -2.96 3.22
C GLY A 270 -17.28 -1.79 2.22
N GLU A 271 -18.38 -1.72 1.45
CA GLU A 271 -18.67 -0.62 0.52
C GLU A 271 -18.44 0.74 1.19
N GLY A 272 -17.47 1.51 0.68
CA GLY A 272 -17.13 2.82 1.23
C GLY A 272 -16.54 2.77 2.64
N GLY A 273 -15.66 1.82 2.96
CA GLY A 273 -14.78 1.89 4.13
C GLY A 273 -15.46 1.72 5.49
N ARG A 274 -16.68 1.17 5.55
CA ARG A 274 -17.25 0.72 6.83
C ARG A 274 -16.74 -0.68 7.15
N CYS A 275 -15.88 -0.78 8.16
CA CYS A 275 -15.59 -2.05 8.81
C CYS A 275 -16.86 -2.57 9.48
N SER A 276 -17.40 -3.71 9.03
CA SER A 276 -18.50 -4.39 9.72
C SER A 276 -17.94 -5.58 10.49
N ARG A 277 -17.98 -5.50 11.83
CA ARG A 277 -17.99 -6.68 12.68
C ARG A 277 -19.45 -7.13 12.74
N HIS A 278 -19.78 -8.31 12.19
CA HIS A 278 -21.12 -8.90 12.31
C HIS A 278 -21.52 -8.97 13.80
N PRO A 279 -22.77 -8.64 14.18
CA PRO A 279 -23.96 -9.35 13.68
C PRO A 279 -25.25 -8.50 13.47
N GLY A 280 -26.16 -8.99 12.62
CA GLY A 280 -27.60 -8.65 12.70
C GLY A 280 -28.16 -7.66 11.66
N ARG A 281 -29.15 -8.12 10.89
CA ARG A 281 -29.85 -7.50 9.74
C ARG A 281 -30.39 -6.06 9.95
N LYS A 282 -30.30 -5.21 8.92
CA LYS A 282 -31.41 -4.75 8.00
C LYS A 282 -30.92 -3.65 7.02
N ARG A 283 -31.37 -3.73 5.75
CA ARG A 283 -31.03 -2.82 4.60
C ARG A 283 -31.68 -1.42 4.70
N PRO A 284 -31.07 -0.38 4.10
CA PRO A 284 -31.82 0.57 3.26
C PRO A 284 -31.03 1.01 1.97
N PRO A 285 -31.46 2.04 1.19
CA PRO A 285 -31.99 1.90 -0.16
C PRO A 285 -31.00 2.22 -1.31
N ARG A 286 -31.39 1.82 -2.53
CA ARG A 286 -30.65 1.96 -3.79
C ARG A 286 -30.38 3.42 -4.18
N LEU A 287 -29.12 3.74 -4.42
CA LEU A 287 -28.69 4.75 -5.40
C LEU A 287 -27.91 4.04 -6.53
N LYS A 288 -28.22 4.38 -7.78
CA LYS A 288 -27.60 3.80 -8.97
C LYS A 288 -26.39 4.63 -9.43
N SER A 289 -25.40 3.87 -9.91
CA SER A 289 -24.24 4.17 -10.78
C SER A 289 -23.07 4.98 -10.21
N CYS A 290 -21.96 4.31 -9.88
CA CYS A 290 -20.83 4.07 -10.81
C CYS A 290 -19.77 3.15 -10.15
N GLN A 291 -19.57 1.97 -10.73
CA GLN A 291 -18.49 1.00 -10.52
C GLN A 291 -18.44 0.28 -9.17
N ASP A 292 -18.78 -1.02 -9.23
CA ASP A 292 -18.75 -1.99 -8.13
C ASP A 292 -17.33 -2.07 -7.53
N PHE A 293 -17.21 -1.66 -6.27
CA PHE A 293 -16.09 -2.04 -5.41
C PHE A 293 -16.60 -3.21 -4.57
N ASP A 294 -16.25 -4.42 -5.00
CA ASP A 294 -16.70 -5.66 -4.38
C ASP A 294 -16.17 -5.78 -2.94
N ASP A 295 -16.99 -6.38 -2.08
CA ASP A 295 -16.68 -6.82 -0.72
C ASP A 295 -15.55 -7.87 -0.80
N GLN A 296 -14.36 -7.58 -0.29
CA GLN A 296 -13.18 -8.46 -0.44
C GLN A 296 -12.53 -8.75 0.91
N SER A 297 -12.28 -10.03 1.17
CA SER A 297 -11.54 -10.53 2.33
C SER A 297 -10.04 -10.42 2.10
N MET A 298 -9.31 -10.20 3.18
CA MET A 298 -7.86 -10.15 3.17
C MET A 298 -7.28 -11.24 4.09
N TYR A 299 -6.20 -11.85 3.62
CA TYR A 299 -5.59 -13.05 4.19
C TYR A 299 -4.12 -12.78 4.51
N ILE A 300 -3.59 -13.45 5.53
CA ILE A 300 -2.16 -13.52 5.88
C ILE A 300 -1.70 -14.96 5.86
#